data_AF-A0A920N1Q1-F1
#
_entry.id   AF-A0A920N1Q1-F1
#
_cell.length_a   1.000
_cell.length_b   1.000
_cell.length_c   1.000
_cell.angle_alpha   90.00
_cell.angle_beta   90.00
_cell.angle_gamma   90.00
#
_symmetry.space_group_name_H-M   'P 1'
#
loop_
_entity.id
_entity.type
_entity.pdbx_description
1 polymer ?
#
loop_
_entity_poly.entity_id
_entity_poly.type
_entity_poly.pdbx_seq_one_letter_code
_entity_poly.pdbx_strand_id
1 'polypeptide(L)'
;MTDRSRCYRTILLSLSAAALLTIASRLPAQNAKPFPGTKSLTLTKPLDVVMVAGIDRFALRALAGSSAERPARWKQDFSDHQAYAKSVAANRSRFRTIIGAVDPRPVPPRSS
;
A
#
# COMPACT_ATOMS: atom_id res chain seq x y z
N MET A 1 52.83 1.99 -44.87
CA MET A 1 51.52 1.74 -45.51
C MET A 1 50.63 0.91 -44.56
N THR A 2 50.39 1.42 -43.33
CA THR A 2 49.82 0.63 -42.22
C THR A 2 48.92 1.44 -41.27
N ASP A 3 48.73 2.74 -41.56
CA ASP A 3 48.04 3.68 -40.67
C ASP A 3 46.56 3.88 -41.03
N ARG A 4 46.26 3.95 -42.34
CA ARG A 4 44.90 4.11 -42.87
C ARG A 4 43.98 2.91 -42.58
N SER A 5 44.54 1.70 -42.53
CA SER A 5 43.83 0.47 -42.17
C SER A 5 43.55 0.34 -40.67
N ARG A 6 44.36 0.97 -39.81
CA ARG A 6 44.12 1.03 -38.36
C ARG A 6 42.98 2.01 -38.04
N CYS A 7 42.96 3.16 -38.72
CA CYS A 7 41.91 4.17 -38.58
C CYS A 7 40.54 3.68 -39.11
N TYR A 8 40.51 2.96 -40.24
CA TYR A 8 39.27 2.40 -40.77
C TYR A 8 38.69 1.31 -39.85
N ARG A 9 39.56 0.51 -39.22
CA ARG A 9 39.16 -0.57 -38.31
C ARG A 9 38.58 -0.04 -37.00
N THR A 10 39.15 1.03 -36.43
CA THR A 10 38.59 1.65 -35.21
C THR A 10 37.25 2.33 -35.48
N ILE A 11 37.11 3.01 -36.63
CA ILE A 11 35.85 3.62 -37.05
C ILE A 11 34.76 2.57 -37.30
N LEU A 12 35.09 1.44 -37.95
CA LEU A 12 34.14 0.34 -38.15
C LEU A 12 33.71 -0.31 -36.83
N LEU A 13 34.63 -0.48 -35.88
CA LEU A 13 34.34 -1.07 -34.57
C LEU A 13 33.44 -0.15 -33.73
N SER A 14 33.68 1.17 -33.75
CA SER A 14 32.83 2.12 -33.01
C SER A 14 31.45 2.28 -33.63
N LEU A 15 31.32 2.27 -34.97
CA LEU A 15 30.02 2.26 -35.65
C LEU A 15 29.21 1.00 -35.34
N SER A 16 29.87 -0.17 -35.34
CA SER A 16 29.25 -1.45 -34.97
C SER A 16 28.75 -1.43 -33.52
N ALA A 17 29.58 -0.91 -32.60
CA ALA A 17 29.23 -0.81 -31.18
C ALA A 17 28.07 0.16 -30.94
N ALA A 18 28.04 1.31 -31.63
CA ALA A 18 26.94 2.27 -31.54
C ALA A 18 25.62 1.69 -32.10
N ALA A 19 25.69 0.92 -33.20
CA ALA A 19 24.54 0.21 -33.75
C ALA A 19 24.01 -0.85 -32.76
N LEU A 20 24.88 -1.62 -32.12
CA LEU A 20 24.49 -2.61 -31.10
C LEU A 20 23.84 -1.95 -29.87
N LEU A 21 24.36 -0.82 -29.40
CA LEU A 21 23.83 -0.11 -28.24
C LEU A 21 22.46 0.52 -28.50
N THR A 22 22.23 1.03 -29.71
CA THR A 22 20.93 1.59 -30.14
C THR A 22 19.87 0.51 -30.34
N ILE A 23 20.26 -0.71 -30.72
CA ILE A 23 19.33 -1.85 -30.80
C ILE A 23 18.98 -2.36 -29.40
N ALA A 24 19.97 -2.51 -28.52
CA ALA A 24 19.76 -3.03 -27.17
C ALA A 24 18.83 -2.15 -26.31
N SER A 25 18.89 -0.83 -26.46
CA SER A 25 18.04 0.13 -25.76
C SER A 25 16.56 0.13 -26.20
N ARG A 26 16.24 -0.57 -27.29
CA ARG A 26 14.86 -0.74 -27.79
C ARG A 26 14.23 -2.09 -27.42
N LEU A 27 14.96 -2.97 -26.74
CA LEU A 27 14.41 -4.24 -26.28
C LEU A 27 13.37 -3.96 -25.18
N PRO A 28 12.13 -4.47 -25.30
CA PRO A 28 11.15 -4.33 -24.24
C PRO A 28 11.67 -5.07 -23.00
N ALA A 29 11.58 -4.43 -21.83
CA ALA A 29 11.88 -5.09 -20.57
C ALA A 29 10.97 -6.33 -20.43
N GLN A 30 11.56 -7.49 -20.15
CA GLN A 30 10.79 -8.71 -19.92
C GLN A 30 9.97 -8.51 -18.64
N ASN A 31 8.64 -8.49 -18.78
CA ASN A 31 7.75 -8.41 -17.62
C ASN A 31 8.05 -9.58 -16.68
N ALA A 32 8.23 -9.29 -15.39
CA ALA A 32 8.46 -10.32 -14.39
C ALA A 32 7.35 -11.37 -14.46
N LYS A 33 7.71 -12.66 -14.42
CA LYS A 33 6.71 -13.73 -14.34
C LYS A 33 5.86 -13.51 -13.09
N PRO A 34 4.51 -13.51 -13.21
CA PRO A 34 3.64 -13.42 -12.05
C PRO A 34 3.95 -14.56 -11.07
N PHE A 35 3.78 -14.29 -9.77
CA PHE A 35 3.86 -15.35 -8.77
C PHE A 35 2.80 -16.44 -9.06
N PRO A 36 3.08 -17.72 -8.76
CA PRO A 36 2.09 -18.79 -8.92
C PRO A 36 0.76 -18.42 -8.26
N GLY A 37 -0.34 -18.59 -8.99
CA GLY A 37 -1.69 -18.24 -8.52
C GLY A 37 -2.07 -16.76 -8.65
N THR A 38 -1.19 -15.90 -9.20
CA THR A 38 -1.50 -14.48 -9.43
C THR A 38 -1.69 -14.15 -10.91
N LYS A 39 -2.45 -13.10 -11.19
CA LYS A 39 -2.63 -12.53 -12.54
C LYS A 39 -2.10 -11.09 -12.53
N SER A 40 -1.57 -10.66 -13.67
CA SER A 40 -1.16 -9.26 -13.83
C SER A 40 -2.36 -8.34 -13.63
N LEU A 41 -2.17 -7.26 -12.87
CA LEU A 41 -3.20 -6.25 -12.66
C LEU A 41 -3.30 -5.36 -13.90
N THR A 42 -4.32 -5.58 -14.73
CA THR A 42 -4.59 -4.79 -15.93
C THR A 42 -5.86 -3.97 -15.72
N LEU A 43 -5.77 -2.65 -15.81
CA LEU A 43 -6.87 -1.72 -15.56
C LEU A 43 -7.09 -0.80 -16.77
N THR A 44 -8.35 -0.44 -17.04
CA THR A 44 -8.73 0.53 -18.08
C THR A 44 -8.47 1.98 -17.65
N LYS A 45 -8.34 2.22 -16.35
CA LYS A 45 -8.07 3.54 -15.75
C LYS A 45 -6.81 3.45 -14.87
N PRO A 46 -6.15 4.60 -14.62
CA PRO A 46 -5.10 4.68 -13.61
C PRO A 46 -5.53 4.08 -12.26
N LEU A 47 -4.59 3.44 -11.56
CA LEU A 47 -4.86 2.68 -10.33
C LEU A 47 -5.46 3.56 -9.23
N ASP A 48 -4.92 4.76 -9.06
CA ASP A 48 -5.39 5.78 -8.11
C ASP A 48 -6.86 6.15 -8.33
N VAL A 49 -7.28 6.33 -9.58
CA VAL A 49 -8.70 6.62 -9.92
C VAL A 49 -9.62 5.47 -9.49
N VAL A 50 -9.19 4.21 -9.73
CA VAL A 50 -9.96 3.03 -9.33
C VAL A 50 -10.00 2.90 -7.80
N MET A 51 -8.89 3.16 -7.13
CA MET A 51 -8.79 3.09 -5.67
C MET A 51 -9.68 4.13 -4.99
N VAL A 52 -9.59 5.40 -5.39
CA VAL A 52 -10.41 6.48 -4.81
C VAL A 52 -11.89 6.19 -5.00
N ALA A 53 -12.32 5.82 -6.21
CA ALA A 53 -13.71 5.48 -6.47
C ALA A 53 -14.21 4.28 -5.65
N GLY A 54 -13.33 3.29 -5.40
CA GLY A 54 -13.62 2.15 -4.54
C GLY A 54 -13.77 2.54 -3.07
N ILE A 55 -12.84 3.35 -2.57
CA ILE A 55 -12.85 3.88 -1.20
C ILE A 55 -14.11 4.71 -0.96
N ASP A 56 -14.45 5.63 -1.86
CA ASP A 56 -15.64 6.48 -1.76
C ASP A 56 -16.91 5.63 -1.67
N ARG A 57 -17.06 4.65 -2.58
CA ARG A 57 -18.22 3.76 -2.59
C ARG A 57 -18.36 3.00 -1.27
N PHE A 58 -17.26 2.50 -0.73
CA PHE A 58 -17.27 1.79 0.54
C PHE A 58 -17.63 2.74 1.70
N ALA A 59 -16.95 3.88 1.79
CA ALA A 59 -17.11 4.84 2.89
C ALA A 59 -18.53 5.42 2.92
N LEU A 60 -19.09 5.80 1.77
CA LEU A 60 -20.46 6.31 1.68
C LEU A 60 -21.50 5.27 2.11
N ARG A 61 -21.32 4.01 1.70
CA ARG A 61 -22.20 2.91 2.15
C ARG A 61 -22.10 2.69 3.66
N ALA A 62 -20.88 2.65 4.19
CA ALA A 62 -20.64 2.46 5.62
C ALA A 62 -21.22 3.62 6.44
N LEU A 63 -21.07 4.86 5.97
CA LEU A 63 -21.63 6.05 6.61
C LEU A 63 -23.16 5.99 6.64
N ALA A 64 -23.80 5.62 5.53
CA ALA A 64 -25.25 5.48 5.45
C ALA A 64 -25.79 4.43 6.44
N GLY A 65 -25.09 3.32 6.65
CA GLY A 65 -25.48 2.28 7.62
C GLY A 65 -25.10 2.58 9.07
N SER A 66 -24.17 3.51 9.31
CA SER A 66 -23.56 3.73 10.63
C SER A 66 -24.57 4.10 11.72
N SER A 67 -25.59 4.90 11.40
CA SER A 67 -26.62 5.32 12.36
C SER A 67 -27.47 4.14 12.85
N ALA A 68 -27.83 3.23 11.96
CA ALA A 68 -28.64 2.05 12.27
C ALA A 68 -27.85 0.99 13.06
N GLU A 69 -26.56 0.84 12.79
CA GLU A 69 -25.71 -0.15 13.47
C GLU A 69 -25.24 0.31 14.86
N ARG A 70 -25.13 1.63 15.08
CA ARG A 70 -24.56 2.19 16.32
C ARG A 70 -25.29 1.72 17.59
N PRO A 71 -26.64 1.70 17.68
CA PRO A 71 -27.35 1.27 18.90
C PRO A 71 -27.06 -0.17 19.30
N ALA A 72 -26.77 -1.06 18.34
CA ALA A 72 -26.45 -2.45 18.64
C ALA A 72 -25.11 -2.59 19.39
N ARG A 73 -24.17 -1.66 19.17
CA ARG A 73 -22.84 -1.66 19.78
C ARG A 73 -22.70 -0.65 20.92
N TRP A 74 -23.41 0.46 20.88
CA TRP A 74 -23.32 1.56 21.85
C TRP A 74 -24.61 1.70 22.65
N LYS A 75 -24.70 0.92 23.74
CA LYS A 75 -25.79 0.98 24.72
C LYS A 75 -25.37 1.87 25.89
N GLN A 76 -25.33 3.18 25.66
CA GLN A 76 -24.89 4.14 26.67
C GLN A 76 -25.97 4.32 27.73
N ASP A 77 -25.60 4.13 29.00
CA ASP A 77 -26.43 4.46 30.13
C ASP A 77 -25.95 5.81 30.70
N PHE A 78 -26.80 6.82 30.66
CA PHE A 78 -26.47 8.18 31.11
C PHE A 78 -27.06 8.51 32.50
N SER A 79 -27.60 7.53 33.21
CA SER A 79 -28.22 7.74 34.52
C SER A 79 -27.23 8.21 35.59
N ASP A 80 -25.99 7.71 35.54
CA ASP A 80 -24.87 8.13 36.40
C ASP A 80 -23.53 7.75 35.73
N HIS A 81 -22.44 8.36 36.19
CA HIS A 81 -21.09 8.06 35.74
C HIS A 81 -20.71 6.58 35.89
N GLN A 82 -21.09 5.91 36.99
CA GLN A 82 -20.75 4.49 37.18
C GLN A 82 -21.53 3.60 36.21
N ALA A 83 -22.80 3.94 35.94
CA ALA A 83 -23.64 3.23 34.99
C ALA A 83 -23.08 3.35 33.56
N TYR A 84 -22.69 4.57 33.16
CA TYR A 84 -22.03 4.82 31.87
C TYR A 84 -20.75 4.00 31.71
N ALA A 85 -19.88 4.01 32.72
CA ALA A 85 -18.61 3.28 32.69
C ALA A 85 -18.82 1.77 32.49
N LYS A 86 -19.84 1.18 33.14
CA LYS A 86 -20.23 -0.23 32.97
C LYS A 86 -20.77 -0.47 31.56
N SER A 87 -21.64 0.41 31.07
CA SER A 87 -22.34 0.23 29.80
C SER A 87 -21.39 0.23 28.58
N VAL A 88 -20.28 0.98 28.65
CA VAL A 88 -19.27 1.05 27.57
C VAL A 88 -18.07 0.11 27.77
N ALA A 89 -18.00 -0.65 28.86
CA ALA A 89 -16.82 -1.44 29.23
C ALA A 89 -16.41 -2.46 28.16
N ALA A 90 -17.38 -3.16 27.56
CA ALA A 90 -17.12 -4.13 26.48
C ALA A 90 -16.51 -3.47 25.23
N ASN A 91 -16.99 -2.29 24.85
CA ASN A 91 -16.44 -1.52 23.74
C ASN A 91 -15.02 -1.06 24.02
N ARG A 92 -14.74 -0.60 25.25
CA ARG A 92 -13.38 -0.20 25.66
C ARG A 92 -12.41 -1.39 25.63
N SER A 93 -12.84 -2.56 26.08
CA SER A 93 -12.05 -3.78 26.03
C SER A 93 -11.70 -4.16 24.58
N ARG A 94 -12.71 -4.20 23.70
CA ARG A 94 -12.49 -4.46 22.26
C ARG A 94 -11.59 -3.40 21.62
N PHE A 95 -11.78 -2.13 21.97
CA PHE A 95 -10.96 -1.04 21.44
C PHE A 95 -9.49 -1.20 21.81
N ARG A 96 -9.17 -1.59 23.06
CA ARG A 96 -7.79 -1.90 23.48
C ARG A 96 -7.14 -2.93 22.58
N THR A 97 -7.85 -4.01 22.23
CA THR A 97 -7.36 -5.01 21.29
C THR A 97 -7.10 -4.43 19.90
N ILE A 98 -8.03 -3.64 19.37
CA ILE A 98 -7.93 -3.04 18.02
C ILE A 98 -6.71 -2.12 17.91
N ILE A 99 -6.42 -1.33 18.94
CA ILE A 99 -5.28 -0.38 18.91
C ILE A 99 -3.96 -1.00 19.39
N GLY A 100 -3.94 -2.30 19.70
CA GLY A 100 -2.75 -2.97 20.23
C GLY A 100 -2.39 -2.58 21.69
N ALA A 101 -3.28 -1.93 22.43
CA ALA A 101 -3.10 -1.60 23.85
C ALA A 101 -3.48 -2.80 24.75
N VAL A 102 -2.96 -3.98 24.41
CA VAL A 102 -3.18 -5.24 25.14
C VAL A 102 -2.09 -5.52 26.15
N ASP A 103 -0.88 -5.01 25.90
CA ASP A 103 0.26 -5.22 26.78
C ASP A 103 0.26 -4.23 27.95
N PRO A 104 0.74 -4.66 29.13
CA PRO A 104 0.95 -3.76 30.26
C PRO A 104 1.90 -2.63 29.87
N ARG A 105 1.59 -1.40 30.29
CA ARG A 105 2.50 -0.28 30.14
C ARG A 105 3.77 -0.54 30.97
N PRO A 106 4.98 -0.53 30.38
CA PRO A 106 6.21 -0.69 31.14
C PRO A 106 6.38 0.47 32.12
N VAL A 107 6.91 0.17 33.31
CA VAL A 107 7.22 1.18 34.32
C VAL A 107 8.33 2.07 33.77
N PRO A 108 8.14 3.41 33.72
CA PRO A 108 9.21 4.30 33.27
C PRO A 108 10.42 4.19 34.20
N PRO A 109 11.66 4.28 33.67
CA PRO A 109 12.85 4.26 34.51
C PRO A 109 12.81 5.41 35.52
N ARG A 110 13.28 5.17 36.76
CA ARG A 110 13.44 6.24 37.75
C ARG A 110 14.47 7.24 37.23
N SER A 111 14.08 8.50 37.08
CA SER A 111 15.02 9.60 36.93
C SER A 111 15.79 9.77 38.25
N SER A 112 17.10 9.53 38.21
CA SER A 112 18.05 9.86 39.29
C SER A 112 18.25 11.35 39.41
#